data_AF-A0A836MB53-F1
#
_entry.id   AF-A0A836MB53-F1
#
_cell.length_a   1.000
_cell.length_b   1.000
_cell.length_c   1.000
_cell.angle_alpha   90.00
_cell.angle_beta   90.00
_cell.angle_gamma   90.00
#
_symmetry.space_group_name_H-M   'P 1'
#
loop_
_entity.id
_entity.type
_entity.pdbx_description
1 polymer ?
#
loop_
_entity_poly.entity_id
_entity_poly.type
_entity_poly.pdbx_seq_one_letter_code
_entity_poly.pdbx_strand_id
1 'polypeptide(L)' 'MVLCWLNQSSVAIIPKSVKVERMIKNCEIFDFTLDEQDLAQITTLNRDEIIFNHRDPNMVKWLAEYRG' A
#
# COMPACT_ATOMS: atom_id res chain seq x y z
N MET A 1 8.52 -6.36 4.86
CA MET A 1 7.27 -6.97 5.37
C MET A 1 6.05 -6.41 4.65
N VAL A 2 5.62 -5.14 4.85
CA VAL A 2 4.38 -4.61 4.22
C VAL A 2 4.33 -4.77 2.69
N LEU A 3 5.42 -4.47 1.98
CA LEU A 3 5.49 -4.64 0.53
C LEU A 3 5.44 -6.12 0.08
N CYS A 4 6.01 -7.03 0.86
CA CYS A 4 5.95 -8.47 0.56
C CYS A 4 4.55 -9.03 0.83
N TRP A 5 3.89 -8.59 1.90
CA TRP A 5 2.48 -8.93 2.15
C TRP A 5 1.57 -8.54 0.97
N LEU A 6 1.71 -7.31 0.46
CA LEU A 6 0.94 -6.86 -0.71
C LEU A 6 1.28 -7.67 -1.97
N ASN A 7 2.56 -7.98 -2.18
CA ASN A 7 3.01 -8.81 -3.30
C ASN A 7 2.44 -10.24 -3.24
N GLN A 8 2.43 -10.87 -2.06
CA GLN A 8 1.85 -12.20 -1.86
C GLN A 8 0.32 -12.22 -1.99
N SER A 9 -0.33 -11.08 -1.77
CA SER A 9 -1.79 -10.93 -1.93
C SER A 9 -2.23 -10.82 -3.41
N SER A 10 -1.33 -11.09 -4.37
CA SER A 10 -1.56 -10.96 -5.82
C SER A 10 -1.92 -9.54 -6.28
N VAL A 11 -1.50 -8.52 -5.52
CA VAL A 11 -1.71 -7.10 -5.86
C VAL A 11 -0.38 -6.50 -6.33
N ALA A 12 -0.36 -5.95 -7.54
CA ALA A 12 0.81 -5.22 -8.03
C ALA A 12 1.05 -3.95 -7.19
N ILE A 13 2.29 -3.71 -6.78
CA ILE A 13 2.66 -2.57 -5.92
C ILE A 13 3.60 -1.60 -6.62
N ILE A 14 3.46 -0.30 -6.31
CA ILE A 14 4.31 0.77 -6.84
C ILE A 14 4.81 1.64 -5.67
N PRO A 15 5.83 1.18 -4.91
CA PRO A 15 6.31 1.90 -3.73
C PRO A 15 7.16 3.12 -4.12
N LYS A 16 6.74 4.32 -3.72
CA LYS A 16 7.48 5.56 -3.99
C LYS A 16 8.49 5.90 -2.89
N SER A 17 9.73 6.22 -3.27
CA SER A 17 10.77 6.76 -2.39
C SER A 17 11.61 7.80 -3.12
N VAL A 18 12.21 8.74 -2.38
CA VAL A 18 13.24 9.68 -2.88
C VAL A 18 14.65 9.33 -2.41
N LYS A 19 14.76 8.39 -1.46
CA LYS A 19 16.05 7.89 -0.94
C LYS A 19 16.41 6.61 -1.68
N VAL A 20 17.63 6.57 -2.23
CA VAL A 20 18.12 5.47 -3.07
C VAL A 20 18.19 4.17 -2.28
N GLU A 21 18.65 4.21 -1.04
CA GLU A 21 18.78 3.02 -0.18
C GLU A 21 17.40 2.36 0.06
N ARG A 22 16.35 3.18 0.16
CA ARG A 22 14.97 2.69 0.28
C ARG A 22 14.42 2.15 -1.03
N MET A 23 14.83 2.69 -2.17
CA MET A 23 14.43 2.16 -3.48
C MET A 23 14.99 0.77 -3.68
N ILE A 24 16.28 0.58 -3.40
CA ILE A 24 16.95 -0.74 -3.47
C ILE A 24 16.25 -1.73 -2.55
N LYS A 25 16.07 -1.36 -1.27
CA LYS A 25 15.37 -2.21 -0.29
C LYS A 25 13.91 -2.53 -0.67
N ASN A 26 13.21 -1.62 -1.35
CA ASN A 26 11.85 -1.86 -1.82
C ASN A 26 11.80 -2.84 -3.00
N CYS A 27 12.87 -2.96 -3.78
CA CYS A 27 13.00 -3.91 -4.87
C CYS A 27 13.40 -5.32 -4.38
N GLU A 28 14.12 -5.42 -3.26
CA GLU A 28 14.58 -6.68 -2.65
C GLU A 28 13.48 -7.41 -1.84
N ILE A 29 12.21 -7.29 -2.26
CA ILE A 29 11.07 -7.88 -1.55
C ILE A 29 10.69 -9.27 -2.03
N PHE A 30 11.35 -9.77 -3.08
CA PHE A 30 11.05 -11.04 -3.74
C PHE A 30 11.81 -12.23 -3.13
N ASP A 31 12.85 -11.96 -2.35
CA ASP A 31 13.73 -13.00 -1.79
C ASP A 31 13.21 -13.59 -0.46
N PHE A 32 12.01 -13.19 -0.01
CA PHE A 32 11.41 -13.70 1.21
C PHE A 32 9.89 -13.86 1.09
N THR A 33 9.37 -14.83 1.82
CA THR A 33 7.95 -15.12 1.94
C THR A 33 7.50 -15.04 3.39
N LEU A 34 6.37 -14.36 3.65
CA LEU A 34 5.68 -14.45 4.93
C LEU A 34 5.01 -15.82 5.06
N ASP A 35 4.98 -16.34 6.28
CA ASP A 35 4.25 -17.57 6.61
C ASP A 35 2.76 -17.28 6.89
N GLU A 36 1.97 -18.35 7.02
CA GLU A 36 0.52 -18.24 7.24
C GLU A 36 0.17 -17.51 8.56
N GLN A 37 1.04 -17.60 9.57
CA GLN A 37 0.83 -16.97 10.87
C GLN A 37 1.03 -15.45 10.76
N ASP A 38 2.09 -15.01 10.09
CA ASP A 38 2.35 -13.62 9.79
C ASP A 38 1.21 -13.00 8.97
N LEU A 39 0.74 -13.71 7.95
CA LEU A 39 -0.41 -13.30 7.13
C LEU A 39 -1.66 -13.12 8.00
N ALA A 40 -1.96 -14.08 8.87
CA ALA A 40 -3.12 -14.02 9.76
C ALA A 40 -3.05 -12.82 10.72
N GLN A 41 -1.87 -12.52 11.28
CA GLN A 41 -1.69 -11.36 12.14
C GLN A 41 -1.88 -10.04 11.40
N ILE A 42 -1.35 -9.92 10.17
CA ILE A 42 -1.51 -8.68 9.38
C ILE A 42 -2.98 -8.44 9.04
N THR A 43 -3.76 -9.48 8.75
CA THR A 43 -5.20 -9.35 8.48
C THR A 43 -5.97 -8.71 9.65
N THR A 44 -5.55 -8.97 10.89
CA THR A 44 -6.21 -8.37 12.09
C THR A 44 -6.02 -6.86 12.21
N LEU A 45 -5.08 -6.27 11.44
CA LEU A 45 -4.82 -4.84 11.44
C LEU A 45 -5.72 -4.04 10.49
N ASN A 46 -6.58 -4.72 9.70
CA ASN A 46 -7.50 -4.04 8.79
C ASN A 46 -8.51 -3.18 9.57
N ARG A 47 -8.67 -1.92 9.16
CA ARG A 47 -9.62 -0.96 9.75
C ARG A 47 -10.74 -0.55 8.81
N ASP A 48 -10.78 -1.10 7.59
CA ASP A 48 -11.69 -0.68 6.52
C ASP A 48 -11.67 0.84 6.26
N GLU A 49 -10.50 1.45 6.46
CA GLU A 49 -10.26 2.87 6.23
C GLU A 49 -9.80 3.10 4.78
N ILE A 50 -10.43 4.07 4.12
CA ILE A 50 -10.03 4.58 2.81
C ILE A 50 -9.46 5.99 2.97
N ILE A 51 -8.50 6.37 2.12
CA ILE A 51 -7.80 7.66 2.22
C ILE A 51 -8.79 8.84 2.18
N PHE A 52 -9.85 8.71 1.37
CA PHE A 52 -11.04 9.54 1.38
C PHE A 52 -12.18 8.81 0.68
N ASN A 53 -13.43 9.23 0.92
CA ASN A 53 -14.58 8.64 0.25
C ASN A 53 -14.65 9.12 -1.21
N HIS A 54 -14.27 8.23 -2.14
CA HIS A 54 -14.33 8.49 -3.59
C HIS A 54 -15.76 8.72 -4.12
N ARG A 55 -16.80 8.45 -3.33
CA ARG A 55 -18.20 8.67 -3.69
C ARG A 55 -18.81 9.93 -3.07
N ASP A 56 -18.07 10.66 -2.23
CA ASP A 56 -18.53 11.93 -1.68
C ASP A 56 -18.42 13.04 -2.75
N PRO A 57 -19.55 13.65 -3.19
CA PRO A 57 -19.53 14.72 -4.18
C PRO A 57 -18.65 15.91 -3.79
N ASN A 58 -18.52 16.21 -2.50
CA ASN A 58 -17.68 17.31 -2.01
C ASN A 58 -16.19 16.99 -2.19
N MET A 59 -15.78 15.75 -1.95
CA MET A 59 -14.41 15.29 -2.18
C MET A 59 -14.06 15.25 -3.66
N VAL A 60 -14.99 14.80 -4.51
CA VAL A 60 -14.81 14.80 -5.97
C VAL A 60 -14.62 16.22 -6.49
N LYS A 61 -15.41 17.17 -6.00
CA LYS A 61 -15.28 18.59 -6.35
C LYS A 61 -13.94 19.16 -5.90
N TRP A 62 -13.53 18.91 -4.66
CA TRP A 62 -12.23 19.37 -4.14
C TRP A 62 -11.04 18.83 -4.97
N LEU A 63 -11.06 17.54 -5.34
CA LEU A 63 -10.04 16.93 -6.19
C LEU A 63 -9.98 17.55 -7.60
N ALA A 64 -11.13 17.86 -8.19
CA ALA A 64 -11.20 18.50 -9.51
C ALA A 64 -10.70 19.95 -9.49
N GLU A 65 -10.90 20.65 -8.37
CA GLU A 65 -10.45 22.03 -8.16
C GLU A 65 -8.96 22.10 -7.74
N TYR A 66 -8.38 20.99 -7.25
CA TYR A 66 -6.97 20.89 -6.90
C TYR A 66 -6.10 20.91 -8.17
N ARG A 67 -5.73 22.11 -8.61
CA ARG A 67 -4.69 22.35 -9.61
C ARG A 67 -3.34 22.53 -8.90
N GLY A 68 -2.39 21.67 -9.23
CA GLY A 68 -0.99 21.79 -8.82
C GLY A 68 -0.27 22.90 -9.56
#